data_AF-A0A3S9PYD8-F1
#
_entry.id   AF-A0A3S9PYD8-F1
#
_cell.length_a   1.000
_cell.length_b   1.000
_cell.length_c   1.000
_cell.angle_alpha   90.00
_cell.angle_beta   90.00
_cell.angle_gamma   90.00
#
_symmetry.space_group_name_H-M   'P 1'
#
loop_
_entity.id
_entity.type
_entity.pdbx_description
1 polymer ?
#
loop_
_entity_poly.entity_id
_entity_poly.type
_entity_poly.pdbx_seq_one_letter_code
_entity_poly.pdbx_strand_id
1 'polypeptide(L)'
;MSNVSLSLTPTGSGTVLTLVHEVKDDEHWETFGPAATGIGWDGAFYSLLLYLRGDSNSNPEKMAELSMTPEGLQFVTDTAHAWRNAHIASGAKQTVAEGMAERTAKFYRGEGE
;
A
#
# COMPACT_ATOMS: atom_id res chain seq x y z
N MET A 1 7.90 -11.47 -12.68
CA MET A 1 8.74 -10.25 -12.84
C MET A 1 7.78 -9.09 -12.90
N SER A 2 7.90 -8.21 -11.93
CA SER A 2 7.23 -6.91 -11.91
C SER A 2 8.19 -5.84 -12.42
N ASN A 3 7.64 -4.67 -12.74
CA ASN A 3 8.39 -3.48 -13.12
C ASN A 3 8.01 -2.33 -12.18
N VAL A 4 9.00 -1.56 -11.72
CA VAL A 4 8.78 -0.37 -10.90
C VAL A 4 9.43 0.80 -11.59
N SER A 5 8.65 1.83 -11.88
CA SER A 5 9.15 3.11 -12.39
C SER A 5 8.83 4.24 -11.42
N LEU A 6 9.78 5.16 -11.26
CA LEU A 6 9.65 6.32 -10.40
C LEU A 6 10.11 7.55 -11.16
N SER A 7 9.34 8.62 -11.05
CA SER A 7 9.69 9.93 -11.62
C SER A 7 9.51 11.03 -10.56
N LEU A 8 10.39 12.03 -10.64
CA LEU A 8 10.39 13.19 -9.77
C LEU A 8 10.24 14.44 -10.63
N THR A 9 9.17 15.19 -10.40
CA THR A 9 8.91 16.44 -11.11
C THR A 9 9.02 17.62 -10.15
N PRO A 10 9.95 18.56 -10.36
CA PRO A 10 10.03 19.78 -9.56
C PRO A 10 8.75 20.60 -9.67
N THR A 11 8.36 21.23 -8.57
CA THR A 11 7.26 22.20 -8.49
C THR A 11 7.74 23.47 -7.78
N GLY A 12 6.96 24.54 -7.81
CA GLY A 12 7.33 25.81 -7.17
C GLY A 12 7.52 25.71 -5.65
N SER A 13 7.00 24.67 -4.99
CA SER A 13 7.04 24.50 -3.54
C SER A 13 7.56 23.13 -3.08
N GLY A 14 8.08 22.29 -3.97
CA GLY A 14 8.51 20.93 -3.64
C GLY A 14 8.65 20.02 -4.85
N THR A 15 8.45 18.72 -4.65
CA THR A 15 8.58 17.70 -5.70
C THR A 15 7.34 16.82 -5.74
N VAL A 16 6.81 16.57 -6.93
CA VAL A 16 5.83 15.50 -7.15
C VAL A 16 6.60 14.22 -7.45
N LEU A 17 6.44 13.23 -6.59
CA LEU A 17 6.92 11.86 -6.81
C LEU A 17 5.77 11.04 -7.39
N THR A 18 5.99 10.44 -8.55
CA THR A 18 5.06 9.47 -9.15
C THR A 18 5.73 8.12 -9.23
N LEU A 19 5.08 7.10 -8.66
CA LEU A 19 5.52 5.72 -8.69
C LEU A 19 4.47 4.86 -9.40
N VAL A 20 4.94 3.99 -10.30
CA VAL A 20 4.12 2.98 -10.96
C VAL A 20 4.76 1.62 -10.72
N HIS A 21 4.02 0.69 -10.12
CA HIS A 21 4.42 -0.71 -9.96
C HIS A 21 3.49 -1.58 -10.80
N GLU A 22 4.03 -2.12 -11.89
CA GLU A 22 3.33 -3.03 -12.78
C GLU A 22 3.64 -4.47 -12.38
N VAL A 23 2.60 -5.25 -12.11
CA VAL A 23 2.69 -6.66 -11.77
C VAL A 23 2.02 -7.50 -12.87
N LYS A 24 2.29 -8.80 -12.87
CA LYS A 24 1.63 -9.71 -13.81
C LYS A 24 0.19 -9.95 -13.38
N ASP A 25 -0.69 -10.14 -14.36
CA ASP A 25 -2.03 -10.68 -14.15
C ASP A 25 -1.91 -12.21 -14.01
N ASP A 26 -1.64 -12.65 -12.78
CA ASP A 26 -1.44 -14.05 -12.42
C ASP A 26 -2.29 -14.43 -11.19
N GLU A 27 -2.19 -15.69 -10.75
CA GLU A 27 -2.96 -16.22 -9.61
C GLU A 27 -2.79 -15.38 -8.33
N HIS A 28 -1.62 -14.77 -8.13
CA HIS A 28 -1.39 -13.90 -6.98
C HIS A 28 -2.22 -12.61 -7.11
N TRP A 29 -2.25 -12.00 -8.29
CA TRP A 29 -3.11 -10.85 -8.58
C TRP A 29 -4.60 -11.20 -8.47
N GLU A 30 -5.03 -12.35 -9.00
CA GLU A 30 -6.42 -12.81 -8.90
C GLU A 30 -6.85 -13.03 -7.43
N THR A 31 -5.91 -13.41 -6.57
CA THR A 31 -6.18 -13.66 -5.14
C THR A 31 -6.20 -12.37 -4.34
N PHE A 32 -5.15 -11.56 -4.42
CA PHE A 32 -4.91 -10.44 -3.50
C PHE A 32 -5.16 -9.06 -4.13
N GLY A 33 -5.14 -8.96 -5.46
CA GLY A 33 -5.41 -7.72 -6.19
C GLY A 33 -4.43 -6.58 -5.86
N PRO A 34 -4.80 -5.32 -6.14
CA PRO A 34 -3.87 -4.20 -6.06
C PRO A 34 -3.40 -3.84 -4.65
N ALA A 35 -4.20 -4.15 -3.63
CA ALA A 35 -3.84 -3.89 -2.23
C ALA A 35 -2.58 -4.67 -1.81
N ALA A 36 -2.30 -5.82 -2.45
CA ALA A 36 -1.18 -6.71 -2.11
C ALA A 36 0.16 -5.98 -2.12
N THR A 37 0.31 -5.07 -3.09
CA THR A 37 1.51 -4.24 -3.25
C THR A 37 1.28 -2.81 -2.76
N GLY A 38 0.04 -2.32 -2.89
CA GLY A 38 -0.36 -0.96 -2.52
C GLY A 38 -0.11 -0.62 -1.04
N ILE A 39 -0.46 -1.52 -0.12
CA ILE A 39 -0.27 -1.29 1.33
C ILE A 39 1.21 -1.06 1.67
N GLY A 40 2.10 -1.86 1.07
CA GLY A 40 3.54 -1.70 1.25
C GLY A 40 4.06 -0.35 0.75
N TRP A 41 3.57 0.12 -0.41
CA TRP A 41 3.95 1.43 -0.94
C TRP A 41 3.45 2.59 -0.09
N ASP A 42 2.22 2.53 0.40
CA ASP A 42 1.67 3.58 1.26
C ASP A 42 2.42 3.64 2.60
N GLY A 43 2.79 2.49 3.16
CA GLY A 43 3.69 2.41 4.33
C GLY A 43 5.08 3.00 4.05
N ALA A 44 5.65 2.71 2.89
CA ALA A 44 6.95 3.27 2.48
C ALA A 44 6.89 4.80 2.32
N PHE A 45 5.82 5.34 1.74
CA PHE A 45 5.63 6.78 1.62
C PHE A 45 5.37 7.48 2.95
N TYR A 46 4.67 6.81 3.88
CA TYR A 46 4.54 7.31 5.24
C TYR A 46 5.91 7.38 5.93
N SER A 47 6.75 6.34 5.82
CA SER A 47 8.12 6.37 6.35
C SER A 47 8.98 7.46 5.70
N LEU A 48 8.87 7.65 4.38
CA LEU A 48 9.55 8.73 3.66
C LEU A 48 9.11 10.12 4.17
N LEU A 49 7.82 10.32 4.46
CA LEU A 49 7.32 11.55 5.06
C LEU A 49 7.97 11.82 6.42
N LEU A 50 8.07 10.81 7.28
CA LEU A 50 8.72 10.92 8.58
C LEU A 50 10.21 11.27 8.42
N TYR A 51 10.90 10.62 7.49
CA TYR A 51 12.31 10.87 7.21
C TYR A 51 12.55 12.32 6.76
N LEU A 52 11.73 12.84 5.84
CA LEU A 52 11.82 14.22 5.36
C LEU A 52 11.53 15.26 6.45
N ARG A 53 10.81 14.87 7.51
CA ARG A 53 10.57 15.72 8.69
C ARG A 53 11.67 15.61 9.76
N GLY A 54 12.67 14.76 9.55
CA GLY A 54 13.71 14.48 10.55
C GLY A 54 13.21 13.69 11.76
N ASP A 55 12.10 12.96 11.62
CA ASP A 55 11.55 12.12 12.68
C ASP A 55 12.34 10.80 12.77
N SER A 56 12.87 10.49 13.96
CA SER A 56 13.64 9.27 14.22
C SER A 56 12.84 7.97 14.03
N ASN A 57 11.51 8.04 13.97
CA ASN A 57 10.63 6.90 13.73
C ASN A 57 10.63 6.41 12.28
N SER A 58 11.30 7.10 11.35
CA SER A 58 11.35 6.72 9.94
C SER A 58 12.22 5.47 9.63
N ASN A 59 12.73 4.77 10.64
CA ASN A 59 13.58 3.60 10.42
C ASN A 59 12.74 2.31 10.29
N PRO A 60 13.27 1.27 9.60
CA PRO A 60 12.55 0.03 9.38
C PRO A 60 12.08 -0.67 10.66
N GLU A 61 12.89 -0.68 11.72
CA GLU A 61 12.56 -1.32 12.98
C GLU A 61 11.34 -0.67 13.64
N LYS A 62 11.28 0.67 13.67
CA LYS A 62 10.13 1.42 14.21
C LYS A 62 8.87 1.28 13.37
N MET A 63 9.01 1.21 12.06
CA MET A 63 7.87 0.93 11.18
C MET A 63 7.33 -0.50 11.39
N ALA A 64 8.20 -1.48 11.64
CA ALA A 64 7.80 -2.84 11.96
C ALA A 64 7.08 -2.92 13.33
N GLU A 65 7.59 -2.21 14.35
CA GLU A 65 6.90 -2.07 15.64
C GLU A 65 5.52 -1.45 15.46
N LEU A 66 5.41 -0.34 14.72
CA LEU A 66 4.15 0.37 14.47
C LEU A 66 3.13 -0.53 13.75
N SER A 67 3.56 -1.35 12.81
CA SER A 67 2.68 -2.24 12.02
C SER A 67 1.94 -3.27 12.89
N MET A 68 2.43 -3.55 14.11
CA MET A 68 1.81 -4.48 15.06
C MET A 68 0.90 -3.79 16.09
N THR A 69 0.82 -2.46 16.07
CA THR A 69 -0.03 -1.67 16.99
C THR A 69 -1.47 -1.60 16.47
N PRO A 70 -2.47 -1.29 17.32
CA PRO A 70 -3.83 -1.02 16.86
C PRO A 70 -3.90 0.03 15.75
N GLU A 71 -3.07 1.07 15.83
CA GLU A 71 -2.97 2.13 14.83
C GLU A 71 -2.41 1.60 13.50
N GLY A 72 -1.39 0.73 13.53
CA GLY A 72 -0.85 0.07 12.35
C GLY A 72 -1.85 -0.88 11.68
N LEU A 73 -2.59 -1.66 12.48
CA LEU A 73 -3.63 -2.56 11.97
C LEU A 73 -4.80 -1.77 11.35
N GLN A 74 -5.15 -0.62 11.94
CA GLN A 74 -6.14 0.29 11.35
C GLN A 74 -5.63 0.90 10.04
N PHE A 75 -4.36 1.33 10.00
CA PHE A 75 -3.72 1.83 8.78
C PHE A 75 -3.77 0.80 7.64
N VAL A 76 -3.46 -0.47 7.92
CA VAL A 76 -3.58 -1.57 6.95
C VAL A 76 -5.00 -1.70 6.42
N THR A 77 -5.99 -1.64 7.31
CA THR A 77 -7.42 -1.75 6.96
C THR A 77 -7.88 -0.61 6.07
N ASP A 78 -7.55 0.63 6.45
CA ASP A 78 -7.93 1.82 5.68
C ASP A 78 -7.26 1.86 4.31
N THR A 79 -5.99 1.43 4.26
CA THR A 79 -5.23 1.35 3.01
C THR A 79 -5.79 0.27 2.09
N ALA A 80 -6.13 -0.91 2.62
CA ALA A 80 -6.79 -1.96 1.84
C ALA A 80 -8.13 -1.47 1.26
N HIS A 81 -8.93 -0.72 2.04
CA HIS A 81 -10.17 -0.11 1.55
C HIS A 81 -9.94 0.97 0.48
N ALA A 82 -8.87 1.76 0.59
CA ALA A 82 -8.52 2.74 -0.44
C ALA A 82 -8.18 2.04 -1.76
N TRP A 83 -7.38 0.98 -1.71
CA TRP A 83 -7.03 0.16 -2.88
C TRP A 83 -8.22 -0.62 -3.45
N ARG A 84 -9.15 -1.09 -2.60
CA ARG A 84 -10.46 -1.61 -3.04
C ARG A 84 -11.19 -0.57 -3.90
N ASN A 85 -11.33 0.65 -3.39
CA ASN A 85 -12.07 1.71 -4.07
C ASN A 85 -11.38 2.08 -5.40
N ALA A 86 -10.04 2.13 -5.43
CA ALA A 86 -9.26 2.33 -6.65
C ALA A 86 -9.49 1.22 -7.67
N HIS A 87 -9.54 -0.05 -7.23
CA HIS A 87 -9.79 -1.20 -8.11
C HIS A 87 -11.21 -1.17 -8.71
N ILE A 88 -12.20 -0.76 -7.92
CA ILE A 88 -13.58 -0.55 -8.41
C ILE A 88 -13.59 0.58 -9.44
N ALA A 89 -12.91 1.70 -9.15
CA ALA A 89 -12.81 2.83 -10.08
C ALA A 89 -12.11 2.47 -11.39
N SER A 90 -11.21 1.48 -11.38
CA SER A 90 -10.58 0.95 -12.59
C SER A 90 -11.44 -0.08 -13.36
N GLY A 91 -12.65 -0.37 -12.90
CA GLY A 91 -13.64 -1.20 -13.60
C GLY A 91 -13.84 -2.61 -13.03
N ALA A 92 -13.22 -2.96 -11.90
CA ALA A 92 -13.47 -4.26 -11.27
C ALA A 92 -14.88 -4.35 -10.67
N LYS A 93 -15.44 -5.57 -10.64
CA LYS A 93 -16.71 -5.84 -9.94
C LYS A 93 -16.52 -5.56 -8.44
N GLN A 94 -17.48 -4.84 -7.84
CA GLN A 94 -17.43 -4.47 -6.42
C GLN A 94 -17.15 -5.67 -5.50
N THR A 95 -17.88 -6.77 -5.66
CA THR A 95 -17.71 -7.97 -4.82
C THR A 95 -16.34 -8.62 -4.97
N VAL A 96 -15.73 -8.55 -6.15
CA VAL A 96 -14.37 -9.08 -6.39
C VAL A 96 -13.33 -8.19 -5.70
N ALA A 97 -13.43 -6.88 -5.88
CA ALA A 97 -12.52 -5.92 -5.25
C ALA A 97 -12.61 -5.97 -3.72
N GLU A 98 -13.83 -6.09 -3.16
CA GLU A 98 -14.07 -6.27 -1.72
C GLU A 98 -13.37 -7.54 -1.21
N GLY A 99 -13.56 -8.68 -1.88
CA GLY A 99 -12.95 -9.94 -1.47
C GLY A 99 -11.41 -9.92 -1.53
N MET A 100 -10.84 -9.34 -2.58
CA MET A 100 -9.37 -9.20 -2.73
C MET A 100 -8.76 -8.32 -1.65
N ALA A 101 -9.39 -7.17 -1.38
CA ALA A 101 -8.92 -6.24 -0.35
C ALA A 101 -9.01 -6.86 1.06
N GLU A 102 -10.10 -7.57 1.37
CA GLU A 102 -10.26 -8.25 2.66
C GLU A 102 -9.20 -9.33 2.89
N ARG A 103 -8.97 -10.20 1.89
CA ARG A 103 -7.91 -11.22 1.97
C ARG A 103 -6.53 -10.61 2.19
N THR A 104 -6.24 -9.52 1.48
CA THR A 104 -4.97 -8.81 1.65
C THR A 104 -4.85 -8.17 3.02
N ALA A 105 -5.91 -7.53 3.51
CA ALA A 105 -5.87 -6.88 4.82
C ALA A 105 -5.62 -7.89 5.94
N LYS A 106 -6.31 -9.04 5.90
CA LYS A 106 -6.07 -10.15 6.84
C LYS A 106 -4.61 -10.62 6.82
N PHE A 107 -4.06 -10.86 5.63
CA PHE A 107 -2.66 -11.23 5.46
C PHE A 107 -1.70 -10.23 6.10
N TYR A 108 -1.87 -8.93 5.82
CA TYR A 108 -1.01 -7.88 6.39
C TYR A 108 -1.19 -7.70 7.91
N ARG A 109 -2.38 -8.01 8.45
CA ARG A 109 -2.65 -7.99 9.90
C ARG A 109 -2.18 -9.27 10.62
N GLY A 110 -1.65 -10.26 9.89
CA GLY A 110 -1.27 -11.56 10.46
C GLY A 110 -2.47 -12.41 10.90
N GLU A 111 -3.66 -12.08 10.42
CA GLU A 111 -4.86 -12.88 10.59
C GLU A 111 -4.79 -13.97 9.50
N GLY A 112 -4.53 -15.21 9.91
CA GLY A 112 -4.52 -16.35 8.98
C GLY A 112 -5.83 -16.49 8.21
N GLU A 113 -5.83 -17.33 7.17
CA GLU A 113 -7.04 -17.64 6.37
C GLU A 113 -8.23 -18.10 7.22
#